data_AF-A0A268A6K7-F1
#
_entry.id   AF-A0A268A6K7-F1
#
_cell.length_a   1.000
_cell.length_b   1.000
_cell.length_c   1.000
_cell.angle_alpha   90.00
_cell.angle_beta   90.00
_cell.angle_gamma   90.00
#
_symmetry.space_group_name_H-M   'P 1'
#
loop_
_entity.id
_entity.type
_entity.pdbx_description
1 polymer ?
#
loop_
_entity_poly.entity_id
_entity_poly.type
_entity_poly.pdbx_seq_one_letter_code
_entity_poly.pdbx_strand_id
1 'polypeptide(L)'
;MFVRLVPILLLSLFVLTSCTGGQAAESSQPDYDTTKQMVADILKTDEGKKAISEVMSDETMQDLVSLDASKVEDAINKSWTSEEGQKFWKERFEDPEFVAAFAKNIGPEQKKLVKDLMNDSDFQKQMLQLLQDPKVQEQMLNVMKSQDFRKELEKTIQESAETPMFEQKLMQTVQKALEEAQSKQKEK
;
A
#
# COMPACT_ATOMS: atom_id res chain seq x y z
N MET A 1 96.31 15.41 45.94
CA MET A 1 96.18 14.24 45.04
C MET A 1 95.05 14.38 43.99
N PHE A 2 94.42 15.56 43.84
CA PHE A 2 93.26 15.77 42.95
C PHE A 2 93.58 16.35 41.56
N VAL A 3 94.81 16.83 41.32
CA VAL A 3 95.19 17.52 40.06
C VAL A 3 95.60 16.55 38.93
N ARG A 4 95.83 15.26 39.25
CA ARG A 4 96.21 14.23 38.25
C ARG A 4 95.05 13.43 37.67
N LEU A 5 93.81 13.61 38.18
CA LEU A 5 92.60 12.91 37.72
C LEU A 5 91.81 13.69 36.67
N VAL A 6 92.07 14.99 36.53
CA VAL A 6 91.42 15.89 35.55
C VAL A 6 91.73 15.55 34.08
N PRO A 7 92.97 15.20 33.67
CA PRO A 7 93.23 14.92 32.25
C PRO A 7 92.68 13.57 31.77
N ILE A 8 92.42 12.61 32.69
CA ILE A 8 91.87 11.29 32.35
C ILE A 8 90.34 11.35 32.17
N LEU A 9 89.66 12.21 32.93
CA LEU A 9 88.21 12.45 32.79
C LEU A 9 87.88 13.33 31.58
N LEU A 10 88.79 14.23 31.17
CA LEU A 10 88.63 15.05 29.96
C LEU A 10 88.87 14.24 28.66
N LEU A 11 89.74 13.23 28.71
CA LEU A 11 90.00 12.33 27.57
C LEU A 11 88.85 11.35 27.34
N SER A 12 88.13 10.96 28.40
CA SER A 12 86.92 10.12 28.31
C SER A 12 85.73 10.82 27.63
N LEU A 13 85.68 12.15 27.65
CA LEU A 13 84.58 12.91 27.03
C LEU A 13 84.73 13.05 25.50
N PHE A 14 85.95 12.86 24.98
CA PHE A 14 86.25 13.02 23.54
C PHE A 14 86.03 11.72 22.73
N VAL A 15 85.92 10.57 23.38
CA VAL A 15 85.71 9.27 22.70
C VAL A 15 84.22 8.98 22.43
N LEU A 16 83.30 9.77 22.98
CA LEU A 16 81.85 9.64 22.71
C LEU A 16 81.36 10.50 21.53
N THR A 17 82.19 11.36 20.94
CA THR A 17 81.81 12.25 19.83
C THR A 17 82.32 11.83 18.45
N SER A 18 82.95 10.66 18.34
CA SER A 18 83.41 10.06 17.07
C SER A 18 82.66 8.75 16.76
N CYS A 19 81.33 8.86 16.68
CA CYS A 19 80.52 7.90 15.92
C CYS A 19 79.55 8.67 15.02
N THR A 20 80.10 9.45 14.09
CA THR A 20 79.41 9.93 12.90
C THR A 20 79.83 9.08 11.71
N GLY A 21 79.18 7.92 11.64
CA GLY A 21 79.16 7.01 10.50
C GLY A 21 77.72 6.58 10.25
N GLY A 22 76.94 7.46 9.60
CA GLY A 22 75.82 7.10 8.74
C GLY A 22 74.68 6.25 9.30
N GLN A 23 73.89 6.81 10.22
CA GLN A 23 72.42 6.73 10.17
C GLN A 23 71.90 7.71 11.21
N ALA A 24 71.43 8.86 10.73
CA ALA A 24 70.62 9.73 11.55
C ALA A 24 69.40 8.91 11.98
N ALA A 25 69.29 8.68 13.28
CA ALA A 25 68.01 8.43 13.92
C ALA A 25 67.18 9.70 13.72
N GLU A 26 66.60 9.82 12.53
CA GLU A 26 65.49 10.69 12.27
C GLU A 26 64.35 10.08 13.05
N SER A 27 63.93 10.76 14.11
CA SER A 27 62.63 10.59 14.73
C SER A 27 61.57 11.02 13.73
N SER A 28 61.46 10.28 12.62
CA SER A 28 60.38 10.42 11.66
C SER A 28 59.22 9.68 12.30
N GLN A 29 58.34 10.42 12.98
CA GLN A 29 56.96 9.96 13.11
C GLN A 29 56.55 9.43 11.74
N PRO A 30 56.00 8.21 11.66
CA PRO A 30 55.65 7.64 10.36
C PRO A 30 54.83 8.67 9.62
N ASP A 31 55.30 9.03 8.43
CA ASP A 31 54.72 10.10 7.62
C ASP A 31 53.21 9.87 7.59
N TYR A 32 52.45 10.86 8.03
CA TYR A 32 51.01 10.68 8.29
C TYR A 32 50.31 10.15 7.04
N ASP A 33 50.79 10.55 5.86
CA ASP A 33 50.33 10.06 4.57
C ASP A 33 50.68 8.60 4.31
N THR A 34 51.87 8.14 4.73
CA THR A 34 52.27 6.72 4.63
C THR A 34 51.44 5.85 5.59
N THR A 35 51.20 6.32 6.82
CA THR A 35 50.34 5.61 7.78
C THR A 35 48.89 5.55 7.29
N LYS A 36 48.38 6.64 6.74
CA LYS A 36 47.03 6.72 6.15
C LYS A 36 46.89 5.75 4.97
N GLN A 37 47.89 5.68 4.10
CA GLN A 37 47.86 4.78 2.95
C GLN A 37 47.91 3.32 3.41
N MET A 38 48.76 3.00 4.38
CA MET A 38 48.82 1.66 4.98
C MET A 38 47.49 1.24 5.62
N VAL A 39 46.84 2.12 6.39
CA VAL A 39 45.51 1.86 6.99
C VAL A 39 44.44 1.72 5.91
N ALA A 40 44.46 2.56 4.87
CA ALA A 40 43.51 2.47 3.76
C ALA A 40 43.67 1.16 2.97
N ASP A 41 44.89 0.67 2.81
CA ASP A 41 45.18 -0.58 2.13
C ASP A 41 44.78 -1.79 3.00
N ILE A 42 45.01 -1.75 4.32
CA ILE A 42 44.52 -2.78 5.27
C ILE A 42 42.99 -2.88 5.25
N LEU A 43 42.27 -1.75 5.22
CA LEU A 43 40.80 -1.77 5.15
C LEU A 43 40.28 -2.35 3.83
N LYS A 44 41.07 -2.28 2.75
CA LYS A 44 40.71 -2.82 1.44
C LYS A 44 41.10 -4.28 1.26
N THR A 45 42.01 -4.82 2.09
CA THR A 45 42.38 -6.24 2.01
C THR A 45 41.22 -7.13 2.41
N ASP A 46 41.31 -8.39 2.02
CA ASP A 46 40.28 -9.37 2.33
C ASP A 46 40.19 -9.64 3.84
N GLU A 47 41.31 -9.54 4.58
CA GLU A 47 41.28 -9.58 6.05
C GLU A 47 40.54 -8.38 6.64
N GLY A 48 40.76 -7.17 6.12
CA GLY A 48 40.06 -5.96 6.58
C GLY A 48 38.55 -6.04 6.36
N LYS A 49 38.12 -6.48 5.18
CA LYS A 49 36.68 -6.70 4.88
C LYS A 49 36.08 -7.79 5.76
N LYS A 50 36.82 -8.87 6.00
CA LYS A 50 36.37 -9.99 6.86
C LYS A 50 36.22 -9.55 8.31
N ALA A 51 37.17 -8.79 8.84
CA ALA A 51 37.12 -8.24 10.18
C ALA A 51 35.95 -7.26 10.36
N ILE A 52 35.68 -6.39 9.37
CA ILE A 52 34.51 -5.51 9.38
C ILE A 52 33.21 -6.32 9.32
N SER A 53 33.15 -7.35 8.46
CA SER A 53 31.99 -8.23 8.37
C SER A 53 31.70 -8.98 9.67
N GLU A 54 32.75 -9.42 10.37
CA GLU A 54 32.65 -10.10 11.67
C GLU A 54 32.16 -9.15 12.75
N VAL A 55 32.68 -7.92 12.79
CA VAL A 55 32.22 -6.86 13.70
C VAL A 55 30.78 -6.42 13.40
N MET A 56 30.37 -6.32 12.12
CA MET A 56 28.98 -5.99 11.76
C MET A 56 28.00 -7.14 12.04
N SER A 57 28.50 -8.37 12.16
CA SER A 57 27.67 -9.54 12.49
C SER A 57 27.45 -9.69 14.00
N ASP A 58 28.20 -8.95 14.83
CA ASP A 58 28.00 -8.90 16.28
C ASP A 58 26.68 -8.18 16.61
N GLU A 59 25.84 -8.79 17.46
CA GLU A 59 24.55 -8.24 17.90
C GLU A 59 24.70 -6.83 18.49
N THR A 60 25.77 -6.60 19.24
CA THR A 60 26.04 -5.28 19.86
C THR A 60 26.30 -4.19 18.82
N MET A 61 26.81 -4.57 17.64
CA MET A 61 27.08 -3.64 16.56
C MET A 61 25.89 -3.46 15.64
N GLN A 62 25.04 -4.48 15.46
CA GLN A 62 23.74 -4.34 14.77
C GLN A 62 22.82 -3.36 15.49
N ASP A 63 22.82 -3.36 16.83
CA ASP A 63 22.07 -2.41 17.64
C ASP A 63 22.62 -0.96 17.51
N LEU A 64 23.94 -0.81 17.45
CA LEU A 64 24.60 0.50 17.25
C LEU A 64 24.46 1.04 15.82
N VAL A 65 24.36 0.16 14.83
CA VAL A 65 23.97 0.48 13.43
C VAL A 65 22.43 0.60 13.37
N SER A 66 21.87 1.33 14.32
CA SER A 66 20.49 1.79 14.24
C SER A 66 20.37 2.67 12.99
N LEU A 67 19.77 2.11 11.94
CA LEU A 67 19.48 2.83 10.71
C LEU A 67 18.61 4.04 11.06
N ASP A 68 19.06 5.23 10.64
CA ASP A 68 18.31 6.46 10.83
C ASP A 68 16.87 6.27 10.34
N ALA A 69 15.89 6.46 11.24
CA ALA A 69 14.49 6.19 10.96
C ALA A 69 13.99 6.95 9.73
N SER A 70 14.51 8.16 9.47
CA SER A 70 14.18 8.96 8.29
C SER A 70 14.72 8.33 7.01
N LYS A 71 15.94 7.80 7.03
CA LYS A 71 16.50 7.08 5.87
C LYS A 71 15.79 5.76 5.60
N VAL A 72 15.34 5.07 6.64
CA VAL A 72 14.52 3.85 6.52
C VAL A 72 13.16 4.19 5.95
N GLU A 73 12.49 5.23 6.45
CA GLU A 73 11.21 5.72 5.94
C GLU A 73 11.31 6.14 4.47
N ASP A 74 12.33 6.91 4.10
CA ASP A 74 12.60 7.31 2.72
C ASP A 74 12.85 6.11 1.81
N ALA A 75 13.63 5.13 2.28
CA ALA A 75 13.91 3.91 1.52
C ALA A 75 12.64 3.06 1.32
N ILE A 76 11.80 2.93 2.36
CA ILE A 76 10.52 2.22 2.27
C ILE A 76 9.57 2.95 1.33
N ASN A 77 9.41 4.27 1.49
CA ASN A 77 8.55 5.09 0.63
C ASN A 77 9.00 5.02 -0.83
N LYS A 78 10.31 5.13 -1.08
CA LYS A 78 10.86 5.00 -2.42
C LYS A 78 10.66 3.59 -2.99
N SER A 79 10.94 2.55 -2.21
CA SER A 79 10.71 1.17 -2.64
C SER A 79 9.24 0.90 -2.92
N TRP A 80 8.32 1.53 -2.18
CA TRP A 80 6.88 1.35 -2.33
C TRP A 80 6.31 2.10 -3.54
N THR A 81 6.75 3.34 -3.74
CA THR A 81 6.22 4.24 -4.79
C THR A 81 6.93 4.10 -6.13
N SER A 82 8.12 3.49 -6.14
CA SER A 82 8.88 3.18 -7.36
C SER A 82 8.12 2.28 -8.33
N GLU A 83 8.54 2.29 -9.59
CA GLU A 83 8.00 1.38 -10.61
C GLU A 83 8.25 -0.09 -10.24
N GLU A 84 9.39 -0.39 -9.62
CA GLU A 84 9.73 -1.72 -9.09
C GLU A 84 8.75 -2.14 -7.98
N GLY A 85 8.41 -1.23 -7.07
CA GLY A 85 7.41 -1.45 -6.03
C GLY A 85 6.02 -1.73 -6.60
N GLN A 86 5.60 -0.93 -7.58
CA GLN A 86 4.33 -1.17 -8.28
C GLN A 86 4.31 -2.53 -8.99
N LYS A 87 5.42 -2.93 -9.61
CA LYS A 87 5.56 -4.23 -10.26
C LYS A 87 5.50 -5.37 -9.24
N PHE A 88 6.20 -5.24 -8.12
CA PHE A 88 6.13 -6.19 -7.01
C PHE A 88 4.68 -6.38 -6.54
N TRP A 89 3.94 -5.29 -6.30
CA TRP A 89 2.54 -5.38 -5.89
C TRP A 89 1.68 -6.06 -6.94
N LYS A 90 1.83 -5.73 -8.23
CA LYS A 90 1.11 -6.40 -9.32
C LYS A 90 1.36 -7.91 -9.31
N GLU A 91 2.61 -8.35 -9.24
CA GLU A 91 2.98 -9.77 -9.16
C GLU A 91 2.42 -10.44 -7.90
N ARG A 92 2.39 -9.75 -6.76
CA ARG A 92 1.78 -10.30 -5.53
C ARG A 92 0.27 -10.40 -5.60
N PHE A 93 -0.41 -9.48 -6.28
CA PHE A 93 -1.86 -9.60 -6.51
C PHE A 93 -2.24 -10.65 -7.56
N GLU A 94 -1.28 -11.25 -8.26
CA GLU A 94 -1.48 -12.43 -9.10
C GLU A 94 -1.41 -13.75 -8.30
N ASP A 95 -0.80 -13.73 -7.10
CA ASP A 95 -0.71 -14.89 -6.21
C ASP A 95 -2.05 -15.15 -5.47
N PRO A 96 -2.72 -16.28 -5.72
CA PRO A 96 -4.00 -16.60 -5.09
C PRO A 96 -3.95 -16.70 -3.57
N GLU A 97 -2.84 -17.18 -2.99
CA GLU A 97 -2.71 -17.29 -1.53
C GLU A 97 -2.63 -15.90 -0.89
N PHE A 98 -1.84 -15.02 -1.50
CA PHE A 98 -1.75 -13.62 -1.09
C PHE A 98 -3.10 -12.91 -1.21
N VAL A 99 -3.79 -13.04 -2.35
CA VAL A 99 -5.10 -12.41 -2.57
C VAL A 99 -6.14 -12.94 -1.58
N ALA A 100 -6.15 -14.24 -1.30
CA ALA A 100 -7.07 -14.83 -0.33
C ALA A 100 -6.83 -14.29 1.09
N ALA A 101 -5.57 -14.22 1.51
CA ALA A 101 -5.20 -13.65 2.81
C ALA A 101 -5.54 -12.15 2.88
N PHE A 102 -5.24 -11.39 1.84
CA PHE A 102 -5.55 -9.96 1.74
C PHE A 102 -7.05 -9.71 1.84
N ALA A 103 -7.86 -10.41 1.02
CA ALA A 103 -9.31 -10.29 1.00
C ALA A 103 -9.93 -10.71 2.35
N LYS A 104 -9.41 -11.75 2.99
CA LYS A 104 -9.88 -12.19 4.32
C LYS A 104 -9.68 -11.10 5.39
N ASN A 105 -8.52 -10.43 5.36
CA ASN A 105 -8.19 -9.43 6.37
C ASN A 105 -8.86 -8.08 6.11
N ILE A 106 -9.04 -7.68 4.85
CA ILE A 106 -9.70 -6.42 4.48
C ILE A 106 -11.23 -6.54 4.44
N GLY A 107 -11.78 -7.76 4.27
CA GLY A 107 -13.20 -8.00 4.13
C GLY A 107 -14.11 -7.29 5.15
N PRO A 108 -13.78 -7.26 6.46
CA PRO A 108 -14.56 -6.51 7.45
C PRO A 108 -14.63 -5.00 7.16
N GLU A 109 -13.49 -4.36 6.87
CA GLU A 109 -13.43 -2.93 6.57
C GLU A 109 -14.06 -2.63 5.20
N GLN A 110 -13.87 -3.49 4.21
CA GLN A 110 -14.53 -3.35 2.91
C GLN A 110 -16.06 -3.45 3.05
N LYS A 111 -16.57 -4.38 3.87
CA LYS A 111 -18.00 -4.49 4.15
C LYS A 111 -18.54 -3.24 4.85
N LYS A 112 -17.77 -2.68 5.78
CA LYS A 112 -18.12 -1.43 6.47
C LYS A 112 -18.17 -0.27 5.48
N LEU A 113 -17.12 -0.10 4.67
CA LEU A 113 -17.07 0.91 3.61
C LEU A 113 -18.25 0.81 2.65
N VAL A 114 -18.57 -0.39 2.15
CA VAL A 114 -19.71 -0.58 1.23
C VAL A 114 -21.03 -0.22 1.92
N LYS A 115 -21.24 -0.60 3.18
CA LYS A 115 -22.44 -0.21 3.94
C LYS A 115 -22.54 1.29 4.14
N ASP A 116 -21.42 1.95 4.41
CA ASP A 116 -21.39 3.40 4.58
C ASP A 116 -21.69 4.09 3.24
N LEU A 117 -21.11 3.61 2.14
CA LEU A 117 -21.40 4.07 0.78
C LEU A 117 -22.86 3.84 0.38
N MET A 118 -23.53 2.80 0.85
CA MET A 118 -24.98 2.63 0.58
C MET A 118 -25.83 3.78 1.13
N ASN A 119 -25.33 4.53 2.13
CA ASN A 119 -25.99 5.72 2.64
C ASN A 119 -25.51 7.01 1.96
N ASP A 120 -24.47 6.94 1.12
CA ASP A 120 -23.96 8.05 0.35
C ASP A 120 -24.84 8.34 -0.87
N SER A 121 -25.13 9.62 -1.10
CA SER A 121 -26.07 10.04 -2.13
C SER A 121 -25.56 9.81 -3.55
N ASP A 122 -24.25 9.87 -3.80
CA ASP A 122 -23.69 9.69 -5.13
C ASP A 122 -23.56 8.20 -5.45
N PHE A 123 -23.18 7.38 -4.48
CA PHE A 123 -23.23 5.92 -4.62
C PHE A 123 -24.67 5.43 -4.88
N GLN A 124 -25.66 5.97 -4.16
CA GLN A 124 -27.08 5.67 -4.42
C GLN A 124 -27.52 6.04 -5.85
N LYS A 125 -27.10 7.20 -6.37
CA LYS A 125 -27.39 7.58 -7.77
C LYS A 125 -26.79 6.59 -8.75
N GLN A 126 -25.55 6.17 -8.56
CA GLN A 126 -24.90 5.17 -9.40
C GLN A 126 -25.63 3.82 -9.33
N MET A 127 -26.08 3.41 -8.14
CA MET A 127 -26.89 2.21 -7.96
C MET A 127 -28.25 2.30 -8.68
N LEU A 128 -28.92 3.45 -8.63
CA LEU A 128 -30.17 3.66 -9.37
C LEU A 128 -29.95 3.60 -10.90
N GLN A 129 -28.84 4.13 -11.39
CA GLN A 129 -28.48 4.00 -12.81
C GLN A 129 -28.22 2.54 -13.19
N LEU A 130 -27.57 1.77 -12.32
CA LEU A 130 -27.37 0.33 -12.53
C LEU A 130 -28.71 -0.42 -12.58
N LEU A 131 -29.68 -0.07 -11.74
CA LEU A 131 -31.02 -0.68 -11.77
C LEU A 131 -31.80 -0.36 -13.05
N GLN A 132 -31.43 0.71 -13.77
CA GLN A 132 -32.01 1.04 -15.07
C GLN A 132 -31.38 0.25 -16.22
N ASP A 133 -30.38 -0.60 -15.97
CA ASP A 133 -29.79 -1.46 -17.01
C ASP A 133 -30.87 -2.34 -17.67
N PRO A 134 -30.89 -2.47 -19.02
CA PRO A 134 -31.90 -3.25 -19.73
C PRO A 134 -32.06 -4.70 -19.24
N LYS A 135 -30.99 -5.35 -18.77
CA LYS A 135 -31.07 -6.73 -18.25
C LYS A 135 -31.78 -6.76 -16.90
N VAL A 136 -31.55 -5.77 -16.05
CA VAL A 136 -32.26 -5.63 -14.78
C VAL A 136 -33.73 -5.32 -15.04
N GLN A 137 -34.03 -4.46 -16.01
CA GLN A 137 -35.41 -4.20 -16.42
C GLN A 137 -36.10 -5.45 -16.96
N GLU A 138 -35.43 -6.26 -17.78
CA GLU A 138 -35.97 -7.53 -18.27
C GLU A 138 -36.29 -8.50 -17.13
N GLN A 139 -35.39 -8.62 -16.15
CA GLN A 139 -35.64 -9.42 -14.94
C GLN A 139 -36.84 -8.89 -14.15
N MET A 140 -36.94 -7.57 -13.98
CA MET A 140 -38.09 -6.93 -13.33
C MET A 140 -39.41 -7.23 -14.08
N LEU A 141 -39.40 -7.15 -15.41
CA LEU A 141 -40.56 -7.51 -16.23
C LEU A 141 -40.95 -8.98 -16.09
N ASN A 142 -39.97 -9.87 -15.97
CA ASN A 142 -40.23 -11.29 -15.74
C ASN A 142 -40.87 -11.54 -14.36
N VAL A 143 -40.43 -10.80 -13.33
CA VAL A 143 -41.07 -10.82 -12.00
C VAL A 143 -42.52 -10.31 -12.08
N MET A 144 -42.78 -9.21 -12.78
CA MET A 144 -44.14 -8.70 -12.97
C MET A 144 -45.05 -9.67 -13.76
N LYS A 145 -44.47 -10.49 -14.64
CA LYS A 145 -45.21 -11.53 -15.39
C LYS A 145 -45.39 -12.83 -14.59
N SER A 146 -44.75 -12.97 -13.43
CA SER A 146 -44.80 -14.17 -12.60
C SER A 146 -46.22 -14.45 -12.09
N GLN A 147 -46.50 -15.72 -11.78
CA GLN A 147 -47.81 -16.13 -11.27
C GLN A 147 -48.15 -15.47 -9.93
N ASP A 148 -47.16 -15.21 -9.08
CA ASP A 148 -47.38 -14.58 -7.78
C ASP A 148 -47.76 -13.10 -7.93
N PHE A 149 -47.07 -12.37 -8.82
CA PHE A 149 -47.46 -10.98 -9.10
C PHE A 149 -48.82 -10.89 -9.80
N ARG A 150 -49.16 -11.85 -10.67
CA ARG A 150 -50.49 -11.93 -11.30
C ARG A 150 -51.61 -12.10 -10.30
N LYS A 151 -51.44 -12.93 -9.25
CA LYS A 151 -52.45 -13.08 -8.19
C LYS A 151 -52.71 -11.77 -7.45
N GLU A 152 -51.65 -11.04 -7.10
CA GLU A 152 -51.79 -9.74 -6.44
C GLU A 152 -52.42 -8.70 -7.37
N LEU A 153 -52.07 -8.75 -8.67
CA LEU A 153 -52.69 -7.91 -9.68
C LEU A 153 -54.18 -8.23 -9.86
N GLU A 154 -54.56 -9.50 -9.93
CA GLU A 154 -55.96 -9.94 -10.01
C GLU A 154 -56.76 -9.47 -8.80
N LYS A 155 -56.21 -9.63 -7.59
CA LYS A 155 -56.80 -9.13 -6.35
C LYS A 155 -56.98 -7.61 -6.38
N THR A 156 -55.95 -6.87 -6.78
CA THR A 156 -56.01 -5.40 -6.92
C THR A 156 -57.07 -4.97 -7.93
N ILE A 157 -57.21 -5.70 -9.04
CA ILE A 157 -58.25 -5.44 -10.06
C ILE A 157 -59.65 -5.69 -9.48
N GLN A 158 -59.84 -6.79 -8.74
CA GLN A 158 -61.12 -7.09 -8.08
C GLN A 158 -61.50 -5.99 -7.09
N GLU A 159 -60.58 -5.63 -6.19
CA GLU A 159 -60.79 -4.54 -5.23
C GLU A 159 -61.08 -3.21 -5.92
N SER A 160 -60.38 -2.92 -7.03
CA SER A 160 -60.62 -1.70 -7.82
C SER A 160 -61.99 -1.70 -8.49
N ALA A 161 -62.46 -2.85 -8.97
CA ALA A 161 -63.76 -3.00 -9.62
C ALA A 161 -64.93 -2.81 -8.65
N GLU A 162 -64.73 -3.17 -7.38
CA GLU A 162 -65.68 -2.96 -6.29
C GLU A 162 -65.73 -1.50 -5.79
N THR A 163 -64.90 -0.60 -6.34
CA THR A 163 -64.95 0.80 -5.93
C THR A 163 -66.20 1.50 -6.51
N PRO A 164 -66.91 2.33 -5.73
CA PRO A 164 -68.12 3.03 -6.20
C PRO A 164 -67.88 3.88 -7.45
N MET A 165 -66.68 4.44 -7.60
CA MET A 165 -66.30 5.22 -8.79
C MET A 165 -66.23 4.34 -10.04
N PHE A 166 -65.67 3.13 -9.91
CA PHE A 166 -65.59 2.19 -11.02
C PHE A 166 -66.98 1.65 -11.38
N GLU A 167 -67.80 1.29 -10.39
CA GLU A 167 -69.20 0.86 -10.61
C GLU A 167 -70.01 1.94 -11.34
N GLN A 168 -69.94 3.19 -10.89
CA GLN A 168 -70.62 4.32 -11.54
C GLN A 168 -70.17 4.49 -13.00
N LYS A 169 -68.87 4.40 -13.26
CA LYS A 169 -68.33 4.52 -14.62
C LYS A 169 -68.74 3.35 -15.51
N LEU A 170 -68.85 2.15 -14.94
CA LEU A 170 -69.37 0.98 -15.62
C LEU A 170 -70.85 1.17 -15.98
N MET A 171 -71.67 1.61 -15.03
CA MET A 171 -73.10 1.90 -15.25
C MET A 171 -73.31 2.97 -16.31
N GLN A 172 -72.52 4.05 -16.29
CA GLN A 172 -72.58 5.11 -17.31
C GLN A 172 -72.18 4.60 -18.69
N THR A 173 -71.14 3.76 -18.77
CA THR A 173 -70.71 3.14 -20.03
C THR A 173 -71.80 2.23 -20.60
N VAL A 174 -72.43 1.41 -19.76
CA VAL A 174 -73.53 0.53 -20.15
C VAL A 174 -74.76 1.34 -20.61
N GLN A 175 -75.12 2.41 -19.90
CA GLN A 175 -76.21 3.30 -20.32
C GLN A 175 -75.95 3.93 -21.69
N LYS A 176 -74.75 4.48 -21.92
CA LYS A 176 -74.37 5.03 -23.23
C LYS A 176 -74.43 3.99 -24.34
N ALA A 177 -73.92 2.78 -24.09
CA ALA A 177 -73.98 1.69 -25.07
C ALA A 177 -75.43 1.30 -25.41
N LEU A 178 -76.33 1.32 -24.41
CA LEU A 178 -77.75 1.04 -24.60
C LEU A 178 -78.45 2.15 -25.41
N GLU A 179 -78.15 3.42 -25.12
CA GLU A 179 -78.67 4.59 -25.86
C GLU A 179 -78.20 4.59 -27.32
N GLU A 180 -76.92 4.26 -27.56
CA GLU A 180 -76.37 4.11 -28.92
C GLU A 180 -77.00 2.93 -29.68
N ALA A 181 -77.27 1.81 -29.01
CA ALA A 181 -77.94 0.67 -29.62
C ALA A 181 -79.39 1.00 -29.98
N GLN A 182 -80.12 1.70 -29.10
CA GLN A 182 -81.52 2.09 -29.33
C GLN A 182 -81.66 3.19 -30.39
N SER A 183 -80.73 4.15 -30.45
CA SER A 183 -80.72 5.19 -31.49
C SER A 183 -80.42 4.59 -32.87
N LYS A 184 -79.46 3.67 -32.99
CA LYS A 184 -79.21 2.91 -34.23
C LYS A 184 -80.36 2.01 -34.65
N GLN A 185 -81.24 1.61 -33.72
CA GLN A 185 -82.44 0.83 -34.02
C GLN A 185 -83.62 1.69 -34.49
N LYS A 186 -83.60 3.01 -34.24
CA LYS A 186 -84.62 3.97 -34.69
C LYS A 186 -84.28 4.65 -36.03
N GLU A 187 -83.04 4.54 -36.51
CA GLU A 187 -82.59 5.00 -37.84
C GLU A 187 -82.68 3.94 -38.95
N LYS A 188 -83.16 2.73 -38.64
CA LYS A 188 -83.56 1.70 -39.62
C LYS A 188 -85.08 1.63 -39.71
#